data_AF-T1CL20-F1
#
_entry.id   AF-T1CL20-F1
#
_cell.length_a   1.000
_cell.length_b   1.000
_cell.length_c   1.000
_cell.angle_alpha   90.00
_cell.angle_beta   90.00
_cell.angle_gamma   90.00
#
_symmetry.space_group_name_H-M   'P 1'
#
loop_
_entity.id
_entity.type
_entity.pdbx_description
1 polymer ?
#
loop_
_entity_poly.entity_id
_entity_poly.type
_entity_poly.pdbx_seq_one_letter_code
_entity_poly.pdbx_strand_id
1 'polypeptide(L)'
;AMKVYRVLLATALALGMVGVAQANPVAMLYKVQGKVMVNQGQKFIAAKAGMPLGAGDRILVMAGSNASIEYGNGCTLNLVPNSSITVTPDCKNARAV
;
A
#
# COMPACT_ATOMS: atom_id res chain seq x y z
N ALA A 1 -2.47 -1.43 64.61
CA ALA A 1 -2.95 -2.29 63.50
C ALA A 1 -3.71 -1.43 62.49
N MET A 2 -3.41 -1.58 61.18
CA MET A 2 -4.31 -1.39 60.01
C MET A 2 -4.92 0.01 59.76
N LYS A 3 -4.91 0.62 58.57
CA LYS A 3 -4.13 0.55 57.33
C LYS A 3 -4.33 1.91 56.64
N VAL A 4 -3.26 2.46 56.09
CA VAL A 4 -3.22 3.64 55.22
C VAL A 4 -3.92 3.30 53.89
N TYR A 5 -4.88 4.11 53.44
CA TYR A 5 -5.32 4.08 52.05
C TYR A 5 -5.56 5.50 51.52
N ARG A 6 -4.45 6.14 51.14
CA ARG A 6 -4.47 7.25 50.18
C ARG A 6 -4.80 6.64 48.82
N VAL A 7 -6.04 6.76 48.40
CA VAL A 7 -6.49 6.34 47.06
C VAL A 7 -5.90 7.34 46.06
N LEU A 8 -4.76 7.00 45.48
CA LEU A 8 -4.21 7.69 44.31
C LEU A 8 -4.99 7.18 43.08
N LEU A 9 -5.86 8.02 42.52
CA LEU A 9 -6.48 7.77 41.21
C LEU A 9 -5.38 7.84 40.13
N ALA A 10 -4.89 6.69 39.69
CA ALA A 10 -4.09 6.57 38.49
C ALA A 10 -5.01 6.48 37.27
N THR A 11 -5.26 7.60 36.60
CA THR A 11 -5.92 7.63 35.29
C THR A 11 -5.00 6.99 34.25
N ALA A 12 -5.30 5.74 33.86
CA ALA A 12 -4.61 5.04 32.80
C ALA A 12 -5.03 5.61 31.42
N LEU A 13 -4.10 6.27 30.73
CA LEU A 13 -4.25 6.65 29.32
C LEU A 13 -4.13 5.38 28.46
N ALA A 14 -5.26 4.85 28.00
CA ALA A 14 -5.27 3.80 26.98
C ALA A 14 -5.05 4.44 25.60
N LEU A 15 -3.80 4.45 25.13
CA LEU A 15 -3.47 4.79 23.75
C LEU A 15 -3.90 3.63 22.85
N GLY A 16 -5.03 3.78 22.16
CA GLY A 16 -5.52 2.83 21.17
C GLY A 16 -4.53 2.67 20.03
N MET A 17 -3.95 1.48 19.90
CA MET A 17 -3.17 1.10 18.73
C MET A 17 -4.14 0.86 17.57
N VAL A 18 -4.28 1.85 16.68
CA VAL A 18 -4.90 1.64 15.37
C VAL A 18 -3.94 0.82 14.50
N GLY A 19 -4.16 -0.50 14.47
CA GLY A 19 -3.43 -1.41 13.59
C GLY A 19 -3.77 -1.11 12.13
N VAL A 20 -2.75 -0.81 11.33
CA VAL A 20 -2.88 -0.77 9.87
C VAL A 20 -2.96 -2.21 9.36
N ALA A 21 -4.14 -2.62 8.88
CA ALA A 21 -4.28 -3.90 8.20
C ALA A 21 -3.49 -3.84 6.88
N GLN A 22 -2.28 -4.40 6.86
CA GLN A 22 -1.52 -4.55 5.63
C GLN A 22 -2.05 -5.76 4.88
N ALA A 23 -2.65 -5.54 3.71
CA ALA A 23 -3.04 -6.63 2.82
C ALA A 23 -1.78 -7.40 2.38
N ASN A 24 -1.88 -8.73 2.31
CA ASN A 24 -0.78 -9.55 1.80
C ASN A 24 -0.46 -9.14 0.35
N PRO A 25 0.83 -8.96 0.00
CA PRO A 25 1.21 -8.59 -1.35
C PRO A 25 0.78 -9.65 -2.36
N VAL A 26 0.16 -9.22 -3.47
CA VAL A 26 -0.20 -10.07 -4.61
C VAL A 26 0.71 -9.83 -5.81
N ALA A 27 1.44 -8.71 -5.80
CA ALA A 27 2.36 -8.31 -6.84
C ALA A 27 3.54 -7.48 -6.30
N MET A 28 4.52 -7.24 -7.16
CA MET A 28 5.63 -6.31 -6.93
C MET A 28 5.76 -5.32 -8.09
N LEU A 29 6.13 -4.08 -7.78
CA LEU A 29 6.62 -3.15 -8.79
C LEU A 29 8.00 -3.59 -9.26
N TYR A 30 8.07 -4.21 -10.43
CA TYR A 30 9.33 -4.69 -11.00
C TYR A 30 10.19 -3.54 -11.52
N LYS A 31 9.58 -2.58 -12.23
CA LYS A 31 10.28 -1.44 -12.82
C LYS A 31 9.50 -0.15 -12.63
N VAL A 32 10.21 0.94 -12.35
CA VAL A 32 9.68 2.30 -12.27
C VAL A 32 10.62 3.23 -13.01
N GLN A 33 10.07 4.04 -13.92
CA GLN A 33 10.79 5.05 -14.68
C GLN A 33 9.95 6.33 -14.70
N GLY A 34 10.57 7.46 -14.33
CA GLY A 34 9.87 8.73 -14.17
C GLY A 34 9.02 8.79 -12.90
N LYS A 35 7.93 9.57 -12.95
CA LYS A 35 7.06 9.85 -11.80
C LYS A 35 5.87 8.91 -11.79
N VAL A 36 5.97 7.88 -10.95
CA VAL A 36 4.89 6.93 -10.68
C VAL A 36 4.53 7.02 -9.20
N MET A 37 3.23 7.00 -8.90
CA MET A 37 2.71 7.14 -7.54
C MET A 37 1.86 5.92 -7.17
N VAL A 38 1.94 5.47 -5.91
CA VAL A 38 1.14 4.36 -5.38
C VAL A 38 0.34 4.82 -4.18
N ASN A 39 -0.94 4.45 -4.11
CA ASN A 39 -1.77 4.63 -2.93
C ASN A 39 -2.19 3.26 -2.38
N GLN A 40 -1.77 2.98 -1.15
CA GLN A 40 -2.05 1.74 -0.41
C GLN A 40 -3.05 1.97 0.75
N GLY A 41 -4.03 2.85 0.52
CA GLY A 41 -5.15 3.09 1.43
C GLY A 41 -5.12 4.42 2.21
N GLN A 42 -3.99 5.13 2.24
CA GLN A 42 -3.88 6.41 2.96
C GLN A 42 -3.63 7.60 2.04
N LYS A 43 -2.57 7.53 1.23
CA LYS A 43 -2.13 8.62 0.36
C LYS A 43 -1.28 8.08 -0.78
N PHE A 44 -1.10 8.90 -1.80
CA PHE A 44 -0.15 8.62 -2.87
C PHE A 44 1.28 8.90 -2.40
N ILE A 45 2.16 7.90 -2.52
CA ILE A 45 3.59 7.99 -2.28
C ILE A 45 4.36 7.64 -3.57
N ALA A 46 5.61 8.09 -3.68
CA ALA A 46 6.44 7.78 -4.83
C ALA A 46 6.71 6.28 -4.92
N ALA A 47 6.45 5.71 -6.09
CA ALA A 47 6.70 4.30 -6.40
C ALA A 47 8.20 4.01 -6.42
N LYS A 48 8.57 2.79 -6.04
CA LYS A 48 9.94 2.28 -6.14
C LYS A 48 9.91 0.86 -6.68
N ALA A 49 10.94 0.47 -7.44
CA ALA A 49 11.13 -0.93 -7.80
C ALA A 49 11.30 -1.79 -6.52
N GLY A 50 10.78 -3.00 -6.54
CA GLY A 50 10.69 -3.91 -5.39
C GLY A 50 9.56 -3.57 -4.40
N MET A 51 8.77 -2.52 -4.64
CA MET A 51 7.65 -2.18 -3.76
C MET A 51 6.56 -3.26 -3.84
N PRO A 52 6.17 -3.88 -2.70
CA PRO A 52 5.07 -4.84 -2.67
C PRO A 52 3.74 -4.13 -2.88
N LEU A 53 2.84 -4.77 -3.63
CA LEU A 53 1.53 -4.27 -3.96
C LEU A 53 0.45 -5.24 -3.48
N GLY A 54 -0.53 -4.74 -2.74
CA GLY A 54 -1.74 -5.46 -2.36
C GLY A 54 -2.85 -5.27 -3.38
N ALA A 55 -3.81 -6.20 -3.40
CA ALA A 55 -5.04 -5.99 -4.18
C ALA A 55 -5.80 -4.76 -3.65
N GLY A 56 -6.25 -3.90 -4.56
CA GLY A 56 -6.90 -2.62 -4.24
C GLY A 56 -5.96 -1.41 -4.23
N ASP A 57 -4.64 -1.62 -4.20
CA ASP A 57 -3.67 -0.53 -4.34
C ASP A 57 -3.88 0.19 -5.67
N ARG A 58 -3.70 1.51 -5.67
CA ARG A 58 -3.86 2.32 -6.89
C ARG A 58 -2.52 2.85 -7.34
N ILE A 59 -2.23 2.67 -8.62
CA ILE A 59 -1.00 3.15 -9.24
C ILE A 59 -1.37 4.22 -10.25
N LEU A 60 -0.66 5.34 -10.20
CA LEU A 60 -0.79 6.45 -11.15
C LEU A 60 0.54 6.63 -11.87
N VAL A 61 0.51 6.56 -13.19
CA VAL A 61 1.67 6.76 -14.07
C VAL A 61 1.53 8.10 -14.76
N MET A 62 2.41 9.04 -14.44
CA MET A 62 2.34 10.38 -15.02
C MET A 62 2.84 10.41 -16.47
N ALA A 63 2.65 11.56 -17.14
CA ALA A 63 3.18 11.80 -18.48
C ALA A 63 4.69 11.47 -18.55
N GLY A 64 5.11 10.86 -19.66
CA GLY A 64 6.50 10.47 -19.89
C GLY A 64 7.06 9.43 -18.92
N SER A 65 6.22 8.81 -18.09
CA SER A 65 6.61 7.82 -17.08
C SER A 65 6.05 6.44 -17.42
N ASN A 66 6.64 5.40 -16.85
CA ASN A 66 6.23 4.01 -17.09
C ASN A 66 6.60 3.13 -15.89
N ALA A 67 5.84 2.05 -15.74
CA ALA A 67 6.08 1.05 -14.69
C ALA A 67 5.75 -0.36 -15.19
N SER A 68 6.31 -1.36 -14.53
CA SER A 68 5.99 -2.77 -14.74
C SER A 68 5.64 -3.41 -13.41
N ILE A 69 4.54 -4.16 -13.37
CA ILE A 69 4.08 -4.94 -12.22
C ILE A 69 4.31 -6.41 -12.53
N GLU A 70 4.85 -7.16 -11.59
CA GLU A 70 4.95 -8.62 -11.65
C GLU A 70 4.10 -9.25 -10.55
N TYR A 71 3.19 -10.13 -10.94
CA TYR A 71 2.34 -10.90 -10.04
C TYR A 71 3.02 -12.22 -9.68
N GLY A 72 2.72 -12.75 -8.48
CA GLY A 72 3.34 -14.01 -8.00
C GLY A 72 3.05 -15.25 -8.86
N ASN A 73 2.10 -15.17 -9.80
CA ASN A 73 1.80 -16.22 -10.76
C ASN A 73 2.62 -16.10 -12.08
N GLY A 74 3.65 -15.24 -12.10
CA GLY A 74 4.52 -15.01 -13.26
C GLY A 74 3.93 -14.07 -14.31
N CYS A 75 2.73 -13.50 -14.07
CA CYS A 75 2.17 -12.54 -14.99
C CYS A 75 2.79 -11.15 -14.82
N THR A 76 3.12 -10.49 -15.92
CA THR A 76 3.64 -9.12 -15.92
C THR A 76 2.67 -8.17 -16.62
N LEU A 77 2.47 -6.98 -16.04
CA LEU A 77 1.70 -5.90 -16.63
C LEU A 77 2.56 -4.66 -16.81
N ASN A 78 2.63 -4.15 -18.03
CA ASN A 78 3.29 -2.88 -18.33
C ASN A 78 2.28 -1.74 -18.29
N LEU A 79 2.58 -0.72 -17.50
CA LEU A 79 1.76 0.48 -17.35
C LEU A 79 2.31 1.59 -18.24
N VAL A 80 1.41 2.22 -18.98
CA VAL A 80 1.72 3.26 -19.96
C VAL A 80 1.60 4.66 -19.34
N PRO A 81 2.25 5.68 -19.93
CA PRO A 81 2.09 7.06 -19.47
C PRO A 81 0.62 7.51 -19.43
N ASN A 82 0.31 8.46 -18.55
CA ASN A 82 -1.02 9.05 -18.39
C ASN A 82 -2.12 8.03 -18.08
N SER A 83 -1.80 7.03 -17.27
CA SER A 83 -2.76 5.99 -16.90
C SER A 83 -2.83 5.77 -15.41
N SER A 84 -3.94 5.21 -14.97
CA SER A 84 -4.13 4.72 -13.61
C SER A 84 -4.61 3.28 -13.62
N ILE A 85 -4.24 2.52 -12.60
CA ILE A 85 -4.72 1.16 -12.41
C ILE A 85 -4.97 0.85 -10.95
N THR A 86 -5.99 0.02 -10.71
CA THR A 86 -6.17 -0.65 -9.42
C THR A 86 -5.59 -2.05 -9.52
N VAL A 87 -4.69 -2.41 -8.60
CA VAL A 87 -4.08 -3.73 -8.52
C VAL A 87 -5.15 -4.76 -8.21
N THR A 88 -5.24 -5.79 -9.04
CA THR A 88 -6.15 -6.93 -8.86
C THR A 88 -5.39 -8.13 -8.32
N PRO A 89 -6.04 -9.22 -7.86
CA PRO A 89 -5.32 -10.42 -7.41
C PRO A 89 -4.48 -11.11 -8.51
N ASP A 90 -4.86 -10.92 -9.78
CA ASP A 90 -4.12 -11.37 -10.94
C ASP A 90 -4.14 -10.31 -12.05
N CYS A 91 -3.42 -10.54 -13.14
CA CYS A 91 -3.33 -9.62 -14.27
C CYS A 91 -4.40 -9.82 -15.36
N LYS A 92 -5.22 -10.90 -15.31
CA LYS A 92 -6.11 -11.28 -16.44
C LYS A 92 -7.20 -10.24 -16.67
N ASN A 93 -7.60 -9.58 -15.60
CA ASN A 93 -8.65 -8.57 -15.60
C ASN A 93 -8.13 -7.16 -15.29
N ALA A 94 -6.81 -7.00 -15.19
CA ALA A 94 -6.19 -5.72 -14.89
C ALA A 94 -6.36 -4.79 -16.11
N ARG A 95 -7.00 -3.63 -15.91
CA ARG A 95 -7.23 -2.64 -16.95
C ARG A 95 -6.75 -1.27 -16.50
N ALA A 96 -5.86 -0.68 -17.28
CA ALA A 96 -5.49 0.71 -17.11
C ALA A 96 -6.61 1.62 -17.66
N VAL A 97 -6.83 2.75 -16.97
CA VAL A 97 -7.81 3.79 -17.32
C VAL A 97 -7.10 5.12 -17.44
#